data_AF-A0A520G0I7-F1
#
_entry.id   AF-A0A520G0I7-F1
#
_cell.length_a   1.000
_cell.length_b   1.000
_cell.length_c   1.000
_cell.angle_alpha   90.00
_cell.angle_beta   90.00
_cell.angle_gamma   90.00
#
_symmetry.space_group_name_H-M   'P 1'
#
loop_
_entity.id
_entity.type
_entity.pdbx_description
1 polymer ?
#
loop_
_entity_poly.entity_id
_entity_poly.type
_entity_poly.pdbx_seq_one_letter_code
_entity_poly.pdbx_strand_id
1 'polypeptide(L)'
;MCHALLQDPRFFALLLEIDRDQAAQTQAAGCACEGRLHCANYARKPRGCLPEFRSSFDRRFSFCCATCRKRTTATSVRFLGRRMYLALVVVLSSSRHAGSNSSAPVLAALAVPLRTLERWRTWWAGAFVRTPLWRGACGAFMPPVDLDHLPASLLERFTGADASARLSACLRFLTPLTARMRSQQAAT
;
A
#
# COMPACT_ATOMS: atom_id res chain seq x y z
N MET A 1 7.50 10.30 -14.42
CA MET A 1 8.66 10.27 -13.48
C MET A 1 8.20 10.12 -12.03
N CYS A 2 7.67 8.96 -11.62
CA CYS A 2 7.30 8.73 -10.20
C CYS A 2 8.43 8.04 -9.40
N HIS A 3 9.48 7.54 -10.05
CA HIS A 3 10.54 6.77 -9.41
C HIS A 3 11.46 7.59 -8.50
N ALA A 4 11.56 8.92 -8.71
CA ALA A 4 12.31 9.80 -7.82
C ALA A 4 11.76 9.77 -6.38
N LEU A 5 10.47 9.46 -6.21
CA LEU A 5 9.83 9.34 -4.89
C LEU A 5 10.37 8.16 -4.06
N LEU A 6 11.05 7.19 -4.69
CA LEU A 6 11.76 6.12 -3.97
C LEU A 6 12.93 6.65 -3.14
N GLN A 7 13.38 7.88 -3.44
CA GLN A 7 14.51 8.55 -2.80
C GLN A 7 14.13 9.90 -2.19
N ASP A 8 12.85 10.28 -2.15
CA ASP A 8 12.40 11.56 -1.57
C ASP A 8 12.00 11.40 -0.10
N PRO A 9 12.77 11.92 0.87
CA PRO A 9 12.45 11.84 2.29
C PRO A 9 11.08 12.43 2.65
N ARG A 10 10.66 13.49 1.95
CA ARG A 10 9.38 14.16 2.19
C ARG A 10 8.22 13.23 1.86
N PHE A 11 8.38 12.39 0.83
CA PHE A 11 7.37 11.40 0.47
C PHE A 11 7.26 10.32 1.54
N PHE A 12 8.36 9.85 2.10
CA PHE A 12 8.35 8.88 3.21
C PHE A 12 7.71 9.46 4.47
N ALA A 13 7.99 10.73 4.79
CA ALA A 13 7.33 11.44 5.89
C ALA A 13 5.81 11.52 5.66
N LEU A 14 5.38 11.92 4.46
CA LEU A 14 3.96 11.96 4.09
C LEU A 14 3.27 10.59 4.25
N LEU A 15 3.89 9.50 3.79
CA LEU A 15 3.32 8.15 3.95
C LEU A 15 3.17 7.74 5.42
N LEU A 16 4.11 8.17 6.28
CA LEU A 16 4.04 7.92 7.71
C LEU A 16 2.90 8.70 8.38
N GLU A 17 2.71 9.97 8.00
CA GLU A 17 1.64 10.81 8.49
C GLU A 17 0.26 10.26 8.10
N ILE A 18 0.07 9.89 6.83
CA ILE A 18 -1.18 9.27 6.37
C ILE A 18 -1.51 8.02 7.20
N ASP A 19 -0.53 7.16 7.45
CA ASP A 19 -0.72 5.97 8.28
C ASP A 19 -1.03 6.29 9.75
N ARG A 20 -0.45 7.36 10.30
CA ARG A 20 -0.74 7.83 11.67
C ARG A 20 -2.19 8.30 11.77
N ASP A 21 -2.67 9.04 10.79
CA ASP A 21 -4.06 9.50 10.73
C ASP A 21 -5.02 8.31 10.63
N GLN A 22 -4.74 7.36 9.74
CA GLN A 22 -5.52 6.13 9.60
C GLN A 22 -5.54 5.32 10.91
N ALA A 23 -4.42 5.27 11.62
CA ALA A 23 -4.33 4.60 12.91
C ALA A 23 -5.14 5.31 13.99
N ALA A 24 -5.07 6.65 14.06
CA ALA A 24 -5.87 7.45 14.98
C ALA A 24 -7.37 7.27 14.72
N GLN A 25 -7.80 7.33 13.46
CA GLN A 25 -9.19 7.08 13.06
C GLN A 25 -9.64 5.66 13.45
N THR A 26 -8.81 4.65 13.17
CA THR A 26 -9.09 3.26 13.55
C THR A 26 -9.26 3.12 15.06
N GLN A 27 -8.39 3.77 15.85
CA GLN A 27 -8.46 3.70 17.31
C GLN A 27 -9.72 4.40 17.85
N ALA A 28 -10.06 5.56 17.30
CA ALA A 28 -11.24 6.34 17.67
C ALA A 28 -12.56 5.62 17.33
N ALA A 29 -12.60 4.87 16.22
CA ALA A 29 -13.78 4.09 15.82
C ALA A 29 -14.09 2.91 16.76
N GLY A 30 -13.13 2.48 17.59
CA GLY A 30 -13.33 1.38 18.53
C GLY A 30 -13.41 0.00 17.87
N CYS A 31 -13.68 -1.02 18.67
CA CYS A 31 -13.92 -2.37 18.17
C CYS A 31 -15.40 -2.54 17.78
N ALA A 32 -15.70 -3.50 16.89
CA ALA A 32 -17.07 -3.89 16.56
C ALA A 32 -17.89 -4.43 17.76
N CYS A 33 -17.25 -4.72 18.89
CA CYS A 33 -17.92 -5.04 20.16
C CYS A 33 -17.93 -3.83 21.12
N GLU A 34 -17.76 -2.62 20.58
CA GLU A 34 -17.73 -1.32 21.27
C GLU A 34 -16.57 -1.11 22.27
N GLY A 35 -15.78 -2.16 22.53
CA GLY A 35 -14.62 -2.05 23.41
C GLY A 35 -13.51 -1.15 22.85
N ARG A 36 -12.91 -0.34 23.73
CA ARG A 36 -11.77 0.54 23.43
C ARG A 36 -10.60 -0.24 22.81
N LEU A 37 -9.90 0.42 21.88
CA LEU A 37 -8.70 -0.12 21.24
C LEU A 37 -7.43 0.41 21.92
N HIS A 38 -6.63 -0.51 22.47
CA HIS A 38 -5.30 -0.22 22.99
C HIS A 38 -4.23 -0.46 21.92
N CYS A 39 -3.21 0.39 21.89
CA CYS A 39 -2.09 0.22 20.97
C CYS A 39 -1.43 -1.14 21.16
N ALA A 40 -1.28 -1.88 20.06
CA ALA A 40 -0.68 -3.22 20.01
C ALA A 40 0.07 -3.40 18.69
N ASN A 41 0.89 -2.39 18.33
CA ASN A 41 1.70 -2.39 17.11
C ASN A 41 2.58 -3.64 17.05
N TYR A 42 2.79 -4.18 15.86
CA TYR A 42 3.66 -5.35 15.66
C TYR A 42 4.80 -5.05 14.71
N ALA A 43 5.94 -5.69 14.95
CA ALA A 43 7.17 -5.46 14.21
C ALA A 43 7.03 -5.87 12.72
N ARG A 44 7.72 -5.12 11.86
CA ARG A 44 7.91 -5.34 10.44
C ARG A 44 9.41 -5.22 10.14
N LYS A 45 9.85 -5.88 9.08
CA LYS A 45 11.20 -5.74 8.54
C LYS A 45 11.07 -5.23 7.09
N PRO A 46 10.70 -3.96 6.90
CA PRO A 46 10.43 -3.43 5.57
C PRO A 46 11.69 -3.43 4.70
N ARG A 47 11.54 -3.74 3.42
CA ARG A 47 12.57 -3.60 2.38
C ARG A 47 12.22 -2.45 1.44
N GLY A 48 13.25 -1.81 0.90
CA GLY A 48 13.12 -0.62 0.07
C GLY A 48 12.65 0.62 0.84
N CYS A 49 13.05 0.71 2.11
CA CYS A 49 12.87 1.88 2.96
C CYS A 49 14.19 2.64 3.05
N LEU A 50 14.11 3.97 2.97
CA LEU A 50 15.25 4.85 3.21
C LEU A 50 15.82 4.62 4.63
N PRO A 51 17.16 4.57 4.80
CA PRO A 51 17.79 4.28 6.09
C PRO A 51 17.25 5.09 7.26
N GLU A 52 17.05 6.39 7.08
CA GLU A 52 16.55 7.35 8.06
C GLU A 52 15.09 7.10 8.48
N PHE A 53 14.30 6.41 7.66
CA PHE A 53 12.90 6.07 7.98
C PHE A 53 12.72 4.65 8.54
N ARG A 54 13.79 3.85 8.62
CA ARG A 54 13.69 2.44 9.04
C ARG A 54 12.99 2.26 10.38
N SER A 55 13.35 3.05 11.39
CA SER A 55 12.74 3.00 12.72
C SER A 55 11.26 3.41 12.72
N SER A 56 10.86 4.29 11.80
CA SER A 56 9.47 4.71 11.67
C SER A 56 8.62 3.70 10.88
N PHE A 57 9.25 2.84 10.07
CA PHE A 57 8.60 1.86 9.21
C PHE A 57 8.76 0.41 9.73
N ASP A 58 9.46 0.19 10.85
CA ASP A 58 9.65 -1.13 11.45
C ASP A 58 8.43 -1.64 12.24
N ARG A 59 7.33 -0.90 12.23
CA ARG A 59 6.09 -1.25 12.93
C ARG A 59 4.88 -1.09 12.03
N ARG A 60 3.96 -2.04 12.12
CA ARG A 60 2.60 -1.89 11.60
C ARG A 60 1.69 -1.40 12.72
N PHE A 61 0.95 -0.32 12.44
CA PHE A 61 -0.04 0.20 13.37
C PHE A 61 -1.20 -0.76 13.53
N SER A 62 -1.42 -1.20 14.77
CA SER A 62 -2.36 -2.25 15.13
C SER A 62 -2.78 -2.09 16.58
N PHE A 63 -3.96 -2.61 16.90
CA PHE A 63 -4.62 -2.43 18.18
C PHE A 63 -5.22 -3.73 18.69
N CYS A 64 -5.40 -3.82 20.00
CA CYS A 64 -6.10 -4.89 20.68
C CYS A 64 -7.30 -4.33 21.43
N CYS A 65 -8.47 -4.96 21.28
CA CYS A 65 -9.66 -4.57 22.03
C CYS A 65 -9.49 -4.90 23.52
N ALA A 66 -9.88 -3.96 24.39
CA ALA A 66 -9.91 -4.15 25.84
C ALA A 66 -10.82 -5.32 26.25
N THR A 67 -11.97 -5.47 25.58
CA THR A 67 -13.03 -6.43 25.92
C THR A 67 -12.81 -7.78 25.24
N CYS A 68 -13.00 -7.87 23.92
CA CYS A 68 -12.97 -9.15 23.21
C CYS A 68 -11.56 -9.64 22.86
N ARG A 69 -10.51 -8.86 23.18
CA ARG A 69 -9.10 -9.14 22.86
C ARG A 69 -8.79 -9.35 21.37
N LYS A 70 -9.76 -9.14 20.47
CA LYS A 70 -9.56 -9.23 19.02
C LYS A 70 -8.67 -8.09 18.55
N ARG A 71 -7.83 -8.40 17.56
CA ARG A 71 -6.93 -7.44 16.91
C ARG A 71 -7.68 -6.62 15.86
N THR A 72 -7.39 -5.33 15.82
CA THR A 72 -7.82 -4.40 14.75
C THR A 72 -6.57 -3.76 14.18
N THR A 73 -6.26 -4.00 12.90
CA THR A 73 -5.08 -3.43 12.26
C THR A 73 -5.53 -2.32 11.34
N ALA A 74 -4.99 -1.12 11.53
CA ALA A 74 -5.27 0.01 10.66
C ALA A 74 -4.86 -0.33 9.22
N THR A 75 -5.58 0.23 8.27
CA THR A 75 -5.13 0.30 6.88
C THR A 75 -3.79 1.04 6.78
N SER A 76 -3.10 0.89 5.66
CA SER A 76 -1.77 1.48 5.49
C SER A 76 -1.47 1.78 4.03
N VAL A 77 -0.91 2.95 3.76
CA VAL A 77 -0.27 3.30 2.49
C VAL A 77 1.20 2.85 2.44
N ARG A 78 1.82 2.55 3.58
CA ARG A 78 3.21 2.08 3.66
C ARG A 78 3.37 0.60 3.28
N PHE A 79 2.40 -0.26 3.59
CA PHE A 79 2.55 -1.72 3.45
C PHE A 79 1.46 -2.36 2.59
N LEU A 80 1.85 -3.10 1.54
CA LEU A 80 0.92 -3.88 0.73
C LEU A 80 0.75 -5.31 1.26
N GLY A 81 -0.10 -5.44 2.29
CA GLY A 81 -0.41 -6.70 2.96
C GLY A 81 0.78 -7.27 3.75
N ARG A 82 1.09 -8.56 3.54
CA ARG A 82 2.17 -9.28 4.24
C ARG A 82 3.55 -9.12 3.57
N ARG A 83 3.66 -8.32 2.50
CA ARG A 83 4.92 -8.14 1.77
C ARG A 83 5.96 -7.43 2.64
N MET A 84 7.21 -7.86 2.50
CA MET A 84 8.34 -7.18 3.15
C MET A 84 8.66 -5.85 2.45
N TYR A 85 8.47 -5.74 1.14
CA TYR A 85 8.70 -4.49 0.43
C TYR A 85 7.56 -3.49 0.68
N LEU A 86 7.92 -2.20 0.78
CA LEU A 86 6.95 -1.12 0.92
C LEU A 86 6.02 -1.03 -0.30
N ALA A 87 4.81 -0.52 -0.08
CA ALA A 87 3.80 -0.46 -1.12
C ALA A 87 4.24 0.39 -2.33
N LEU A 88 4.89 1.54 -2.11
CA LEU A 88 5.44 2.36 -3.20
C LEU A 88 6.45 1.59 -4.06
N VAL A 89 7.28 0.75 -3.43
CA VAL A 89 8.28 -0.06 -4.14
C VAL A 89 7.59 -1.11 -5.00
N VAL A 90 6.57 -1.77 -4.45
CA VAL A 90 5.80 -2.78 -5.19
C VAL A 90 5.09 -2.15 -6.39
N VAL A 91 4.45 -0.99 -6.22
CA VAL A 91 3.76 -0.28 -7.31
C VAL A 91 4.77 0.14 -8.37
N LEU A 92 5.73 0.99 -8.01
CA LEU A 92 6.64 1.61 -8.96
C LEU A 92 7.53 0.57 -9.67
N SER A 93 8.06 -0.43 -8.96
CA SER A 93 8.91 -1.44 -9.60
C SER A 93 8.13 -2.35 -10.54
N SER A 94 6.82 -2.54 -10.29
CA SER A 94 5.96 -3.35 -11.17
C SER A 94 5.47 -2.56 -12.38
N SER A 95 5.29 -1.24 -12.28
CA SER A 95 4.84 -0.35 -13.38
C SER A 95 5.81 -0.24 -14.57
N ARG A 96 6.91 -0.98 -14.58
CA ARG A 96 7.85 -0.96 -15.71
C ARG A 96 7.49 -1.99 -16.77
N HIS A 97 7.57 -1.58 -18.01
CA HIS A 97 7.66 -2.46 -19.17
C HIS A 97 9.12 -2.73 -19.53
N ALA A 98 9.37 -3.86 -20.20
CA ALA A 98 10.68 -4.14 -20.78
C ALA A 98 11.07 -2.99 -21.75
N GLY A 99 12.24 -2.39 -21.57
CA GLY A 99 12.74 -1.27 -22.39
C GLY A 99 12.84 0.09 -21.70
N SER A 100 12.27 0.29 -20.50
CA SER A 100 12.39 1.56 -19.77
C SER A 100 13.68 1.63 -18.91
N ASN A 101 14.74 2.23 -19.49
CA ASN A 101 16.08 2.32 -18.87
C ASN A 101 16.23 3.45 -17.83
N SER A 102 15.35 4.44 -17.83
CA SER A 102 15.53 5.73 -17.12
C SER A 102 15.56 5.66 -15.59
N SER A 103 15.29 4.50 -15.00
CA SER A 103 15.33 4.34 -13.54
C SER A 103 15.97 3.03 -13.08
N ALA A 104 16.63 2.28 -13.98
CA ALA A 104 17.28 1.00 -13.64
C ALA A 104 18.25 1.10 -12.43
N PRO A 105 19.05 2.19 -12.27
CA PRO A 105 19.91 2.36 -11.11
C PRO A 105 19.16 2.44 -9.77
N VAL A 106 18.01 3.12 -9.74
CA VAL A 106 17.19 3.28 -8.53
C VAL A 106 16.64 1.94 -8.04
N LEU A 107 16.22 1.05 -8.96
CA LEU A 107 15.72 -0.28 -8.59
C LEU A 107 16.84 -1.25 -8.23
N ALA A 108 18.00 -1.16 -8.89
CA ALA A 108 19.19 -1.90 -8.51
C ALA A 108 19.59 -1.57 -7.06
N ALA A 109 19.52 -0.29 -6.67
CA ALA A 109 19.76 0.15 -5.30
C ALA A 109 18.74 -0.41 -4.27
N LEU A 110 17.51 -0.71 -4.70
CA LEU A 110 16.51 -1.38 -3.85
C LEU A 110 16.70 -2.89 -3.73
N ALA A 111 17.66 -3.47 -4.48
CA ALA A 111 18.01 -4.88 -4.47
C ALA A 111 16.80 -5.82 -4.64
N VAL A 112 15.82 -5.44 -5.47
CA VAL A 112 14.63 -6.27 -5.74
C VAL A 112 15.01 -7.36 -6.76
N PRO A 113 14.92 -8.66 -6.42
CA PRO A 113 15.24 -9.71 -7.38
C PRO A 113 14.25 -9.73 -8.56
N LEU A 114 14.72 -10.03 -9.78
CA LEU A 114 13.87 -10.11 -10.99
C LEU A 114 12.65 -11.03 -10.79
N ARG A 115 12.86 -12.23 -10.23
CA ARG A 115 11.78 -13.17 -9.85
C ARG A 115 10.72 -12.56 -8.92
N THR A 116 11.11 -11.59 -8.09
CA THR A 116 10.17 -10.89 -7.20
C THR A 116 9.32 -9.89 -7.99
N LEU A 117 9.91 -9.21 -8.97
CA LEU A 117 9.19 -8.31 -9.88
C LEU A 117 8.20 -9.08 -10.75
N GLU A 118 8.63 -10.19 -11.35
CA GLU A 118 7.75 -11.08 -12.14
C GLU A 118 6.56 -11.53 -11.30
N ARG A 119 6.79 -12.06 -10.09
CA ARG A 119 5.71 -12.46 -9.19
C ARG A 119 4.76 -11.31 -8.85
N TRP A 120 5.25 -10.09 -8.72
CA TRP A 120 4.38 -8.93 -8.49
C TRP A 120 3.56 -8.58 -9.73
N ARG A 121 4.15 -8.59 -10.93
CA ARG A 121 3.44 -8.38 -12.19
C ARG A 121 2.36 -9.45 -12.42
N THR A 122 2.68 -10.73 -12.21
CA THR A 122 1.69 -11.81 -12.26
C THR A 122 0.58 -11.62 -11.23
N TRP A 123 0.91 -11.14 -10.03
CA TRP A 123 -0.10 -10.81 -9.02
C TRP A 123 -1.01 -9.66 -9.47
N TRP A 124 -0.46 -8.61 -10.10
CA TRP A 124 -1.21 -7.48 -10.64
C TRP A 124 -2.17 -7.91 -11.77
N ALA A 125 -1.68 -8.66 -12.75
CA ALA A 125 -2.49 -9.12 -13.88
C ALA A 125 -3.55 -10.17 -13.47
N GLY A 126 -3.26 -10.99 -12.45
CA GLY A 126 -4.13 -12.10 -12.05
C GLY A 126 -4.92 -11.87 -10.77
N ALA A 127 -4.22 -11.86 -9.63
CA ALA A 127 -4.88 -11.89 -8.33
C ALA A 127 -5.51 -10.54 -7.94
N PHE A 128 -4.88 -9.43 -8.29
CA PHE A 128 -5.38 -8.08 -7.99
C PHE A 128 -6.74 -7.82 -8.65
N VAL A 129 -6.90 -8.17 -9.93
CA VAL A 129 -8.16 -7.96 -10.66
C VAL A 129 -9.32 -8.82 -10.14
N ARG A 130 -9.03 -9.86 -9.36
CA ARG A 130 -10.04 -10.67 -8.66
C ARG A 130 -10.38 -10.17 -7.27
N THR A 131 -9.68 -9.14 -6.77
CA THR A 131 -9.97 -8.59 -5.44
C THR A 131 -11.33 -7.88 -5.43
N PRO A 132 -12.06 -7.92 -4.30
CA PRO A 132 -13.28 -7.13 -4.14
C PRO A 132 -13.03 -5.63 -4.36
N LEU A 133 -11.87 -5.12 -3.93
CA LEU A 133 -11.45 -3.74 -4.18
C LEU A 133 -11.51 -3.40 -5.67
N TRP A 134 -10.84 -4.21 -6.52
CA TRP A 134 -10.82 -3.94 -7.95
C TRP A 134 -12.21 -4.08 -8.57
N ARG A 135 -12.92 -5.18 -8.29
CA ARG A 135 -14.24 -5.44 -8.87
C ARG A 135 -15.27 -4.35 -8.53
N GLY A 136 -15.19 -3.75 -7.34
CA GLY A 136 -16.07 -2.66 -6.93
C GLY A 136 -15.69 -1.30 -7.51
N ALA A 137 -14.42 -1.10 -7.90
CA ALA A 137 -13.92 0.21 -8.31
C ALA A 137 -13.58 0.32 -9.81
N CYS A 138 -13.41 -0.80 -10.53
CA CYS A 138 -12.89 -0.80 -11.89
C CYS A 138 -13.76 0.03 -12.86
N GLY A 139 -15.08 0.03 -12.66
CA GLY A 139 -16.03 0.80 -13.48
C GLY A 139 -15.95 2.31 -13.28
N ALA A 140 -15.30 2.80 -12.23
CA ALA A 140 -15.15 4.23 -11.96
C ALA A 140 -13.94 4.87 -12.68
N PHE A 141 -13.06 4.07 -13.28
CA PHE A 141 -11.89 4.58 -13.98
C PHE A 141 -12.21 4.88 -15.44
N MET A 142 -12.13 6.16 -15.82
CA MET A 142 -12.24 6.63 -17.21
C MET A 142 -10.95 7.35 -17.63
N PRO A 143 -10.32 6.96 -18.77
CA PRO A 143 -10.64 5.79 -19.59
C PRO A 143 -10.41 4.46 -18.84
N PRO A 144 -10.95 3.33 -19.31
CA PRO A 144 -10.74 2.02 -18.66
C PRO A 144 -9.27 1.75 -18.42
N VAL A 145 -8.95 1.08 -17.31
CA VAL A 145 -7.58 0.65 -17.01
C VAL A 145 -7.24 -0.55 -17.88
N ASP A 146 -6.14 -0.44 -18.61
CA ASP A 146 -5.57 -1.55 -19.36
C ASP A 146 -4.99 -2.59 -18.39
N LEU A 147 -5.57 -3.80 -18.38
CA LEU A 147 -5.21 -4.84 -17.43
C LEU A 147 -3.86 -5.51 -17.75
N ASP A 148 -3.44 -5.49 -19.01
CA ASP A 148 -2.17 -6.08 -19.45
C ASP A 148 -0.98 -5.21 -19.04
N HIS A 149 -1.23 -3.91 -18.84
CA HIS A 149 -0.23 -2.91 -18.46
C HIS A 149 -0.29 -2.53 -16.96
N LEU A 150 -0.92 -3.35 -16.12
CA LEU A 150 -0.96 -3.12 -14.67
C LEU A 150 0.44 -3.28 -14.02
N PRO A 151 0.77 -2.48 -13.00
CA PRO A 151 -0.03 -1.37 -12.42
C PRO A 151 0.25 0.00 -13.07
N ALA A 152 0.97 0.08 -14.19
CA ALA A 152 1.30 1.36 -14.82
C ALA A 152 0.03 2.10 -15.29
N SER A 153 -0.82 1.40 -16.04
CA SER A 153 -2.10 1.90 -16.53
C SER A 153 -3.03 2.39 -15.41
N LEU A 154 -3.03 1.72 -14.26
CA LEU A 154 -3.77 2.14 -13.06
C LEU A 154 -3.19 3.43 -12.47
N LEU A 155 -1.87 3.51 -12.34
CA LEU A 155 -1.21 4.70 -11.80
C LEU A 155 -1.48 5.96 -12.65
N GLU A 156 -1.60 5.79 -13.97
CA GLU A 156 -1.95 6.86 -14.92
C GLU A 156 -3.37 7.40 -14.74
N ARG A 157 -4.28 6.66 -14.09
CA ARG A 157 -5.64 7.15 -13.84
C ARG A 157 -5.76 8.09 -12.64
N PHE A 158 -4.75 8.12 -11.78
CA PHE A 158 -4.73 9.07 -10.68
C PHE A 158 -4.19 10.41 -11.18
N THR A 159 -4.98 11.46 -11.04
CA THR A 159 -4.57 12.84 -11.35
C THR A 159 -4.05 13.54 -10.09
N GLY A 160 -3.26 14.60 -10.27
CA GLY A 160 -2.66 15.36 -9.17
C GLY A 160 -1.58 16.30 -9.67
N ALA A 161 -1.32 17.36 -8.89
CA ALA A 161 -0.38 18.43 -9.24
C ALA A 161 1.02 17.92 -9.55
N ASP A 162 1.46 16.85 -8.87
CA ASP A 162 2.76 16.24 -9.07
C ASP A 162 2.72 14.70 -8.95
N ALA A 163 3.89 14.06 -9.08
CA ALA A 163 4.01 12.62 -8.95
C ALA A 163 3.69 12.10 -7.53
N SER A 164 3.98 12.91 -6.50
CA SER A 164 3.72 12.57 -5.09
C SER A 164 2.23 12.44 -4.84
N ALA A 165 1.44 13.40 -5.32
CA ALA A 165 -0.02 13.41 -5.21
C ALA A 165 -0.63 12.18 -5.91
N ARG A 166 -0.22 11.90 -7.16
CA ARG A 166 -0.74 10.75 -7.93
C ARG A 166 -0.41 9.42 -7.26
N LEU A 167 0.85 9.24 -6.83
CA LEU A 167 1.25 8.00 -6.16
C LEU A 167 0.57 7.85 -4.80
N SER A 168 0.42 8.94 -4.04
CA SER A 168 -0.31 8.92 -2.76
C SER A 168 -1.77 8.52 -2.96
N ALA A 169 -2.44 9.05 -3.98
CA ALA A 169 -3.82 8.70 -4.31
C ALA A 169 -3.93 7.21 -4.69
N CYS A 170 -3.01 6.71 -5.53
CA CYS A 170 -2.94 5.29 -5.86
C CYS A 170 -2.71 4.40 -4.63
N LEU A 171 -1.79 4.78 -3.75
CA LEU A 171 -1.53 4.02 -2.51
C LEU A 171 -2.73 4.04 -1.56
N ARG A 172 -3.44 5.18 -1.44
CA ARG A 172 -4.69 5.28 -0.68
C ARG A 172 -5.76 4.35 -1.24
N PHE A 173 -5.93 4.32 -2.56
CA PHE A 173 -6.85 3.39 -3.23
C PHE A 173 -6.55 1.91 -2.88
N LEU A 174 -5.28 1.54 -2.77
CA LEU A 174 -4.86 0.17 -2.44
C LEU A 174 -5.00 -0.18 -0.95
N THR A 175 -5.25 0.80 -0.07
CA THR A 175 -5.29 0.60 1.38
C THR A 175 -6.24 -0.52 1.86
N PRO A 176 -7.40 -0.80 1.23
CA PRO A 176 -8.27 -1.90 1.67
C PRO A 176 -7.62 -3.28 1.55
N LEU A 177 -6.64 -3.45 0.65
CA LEU A 177 -5.87 -4.70 0.51
C LEU A 177 -4.88 -4.92 1.66
N THR A 178 -4.68 -3.91 2.49
CA THR A 178 -3.63 -3.89 3.51
C THR A 178 -4.15 -4.25 4.89
N ALA A 179 -5.45 -4.07 5.13
CA ALA A 179 -6.14 -4.60 6.30
C ALA A 179 -6.52 -6.06 6.02
N ARG A 180 -6.59 -6.89 7.07
CA ARG A 180 -7.41 -8.10 6.96
C ARG A 180 -8.83 -7.59 6.73
N MET A 181 -9.42 -7.88 5.56
CA MET A 181 -10.86 -7.72 5.39
C MET A 181 -11.50 -8.53 6.52
N ARG A 182 -12.06 -7.82 7.51
CA ARG A 182 -13.05 -8.45 8.38
C ARG A 182 -14.21 -8.73 7.44
N SER A 183 -14.56 -10.00 7.28
CA SER A 183 -15.84 -10.39 6.73
C SER A 183 -16.88 -9.61 7.54
N GLN A 184 -17.49 -8.58 6.94
CA GLN A 184 -18.75 -8.07 7.45
C GLN A 184 -19.71 -9.24 7.25
N GLN A 185 -19.98 -10.01 8.30
CA GLN A 185 -21.20 -10.81 8.32
C GLN A 185 -22.32 -9.78 8.39
N ALA A 186 -23.08 -9.71 7.29
CA ALA A 186 -24.34 -8.99 7.24
C ALA A 186 -25.21 -9.52 8.37
N ALA A 187 -25.63 -8.63 9.27
CA ALA A 187 -26.80 -8.88 10.08
C ALA A 187 -28.00 -8.72 9.15
N THR A 188 -28.60 -9.85 8.78
CA THR A 188 -30.00 -9.94 8.35
C THR A 188 -30.85 -10.28 9.56
#